data_AF-A0A967T5W4-F1
#
_entry.id   AF-A0A967T5W4-F1
#
_cell.length_a   1.000
_cell.length_b   1.000
_cell.length_c   1.000
_cell.angle_alpha   90.00
_cell.angle_beta   90.00
_cell.angle_gamma   90.00
#
_symmetry.space_group_name_H-M   'P 1'
#
loop_
_entity.id
_entity.type
_entity.pdbx_description
1 polymer ?
#
loop_
_entity_poly.entity_id
_entity_poly.type
_entity_poly.pdbx_seq_one_letter_code
_entity_poly.pdbx_strand_id
1 'polypeptide(L)'
;PLNNKRLRAALTGQFLEQSRRWIATIQVITAVLPLLGLLGTVTGMIKTFDVLTAFGTGNVRGMAEGISQALITTMAGLIAALTGIYFANDLEERIATEADHLAGRFNESFAERGEAS
;
A
#
# COMPACT_ATOMS: atom_id res chain seq x y z
N PRO A 1 0.56 6.88 41.24
CA PRO A 1 1.58 6.34 40.30
C PRO A 1 1.07 5.32 39.25
N LEU A 2 0.13 4.40 39.57
CA LEU A 2 -0.36 3.39 38.61
C LEU A 2 -1.32 3.92 37.51
N ASN A 3 -2.14 4.93 37.80
CA ASN A 3 -3.17 5.40 36.87
C ASN A 3 -2.59 6.06 35.60
N ASN A 4 -1.46 6.77 35.74
CA ASN A 4 -0.81 7.47 34.63
C ASN A 4 -0.13 6.52 33.64
N LYS A 5 0.38 5.36 34.10
CA LYS A 5 0.99 4.35 33.21
C LYS A 5 -0.04 3.70 32.29
N ARG A 6 -1.22 3.37 32.82
CA ARG A 6 -2.34 2.79 32.03
C ARG A 6 -2.91 3.77 31.01
N LEU A 7 -3.09 5.03 31.39
CA LEU A 7 -3.59 6.06 30.48
C LEU A 7 -2.64 6.24 29.27
N ARG A 8 -1.33 6.16 29.49
CA ARG A 8 -0.32 6.32 28.44
C ARG A 8 -0.23 5.12 27.52
N ALA A 9 -0.22 3.92 28.07
CA ALA A 9 -0.29 2.70 27.27
C ALA A 9 -1.55 2.70 26.38
N ALA A 10 -2.68 3.21 26.90
CA ALA A 10 -3.89 3.37 26.12
C ALA A 10 -3.75 4.42 25.00
N LEU A 11 -3.08 5.56 25.24
CA LEU A 11 -2.87 6.60 24.22
C LEU A 11 -1.94 6.13 23.08
N THR A 12 -0.81 5.50 23.41
CA THR A 12 0.11 4.95 22.39
C THR A 12 -0.56 3.81 21.61
N GLY A 13 -1.31 2.95 22.30
CA GLY A 13 -2.10 1.90 21.66
C GLY A 13 -3.16 2.44 20.70
N GLN A 14 -3.90 3.48 21.11
CA GLN A 14 -4.89 4.13 20.25
C GLN A 14 -4.26 4.80 19.01
N PHE A 15 -3.11 5.45 19.17
CA PHE A 15 -2.39 6.07 18.06
C PHE A 15 -1.90 5.03 17.04
N LEU A 16 -1.31 3.93 17.52
CA LEU A 16 -0.89 2.81 16.69
C LEU A 16 -2.07 2.19 15.95
N GLU A 17 -3.18 1.97 16.65
CA GLU A 17 -4.37 1.35 16.07
C GLU A 17 -5.01 2.23 14.98
N GLN A 18 -5.09 3.54 15.21
CA GLN A 18 -5.56 4.48 14.20
C GLN A 18 -4.65 4.48 12.96
N SER A 19 -3.33 4.53 13.17
CA SER A 19 -2.33 4.54 12.11
C SER A 19 -2.35 3.24 11.30
N ARG A 20 -2.47 2.09 11.97
CA ARG A 20 -2.57 0.78 11.35
C ARG A 20 -3.81 0.64 10.47
N ARG A 21 -4.90 1.28 10.83
CA ARG A 21 -6.14 1.31 10.03
C ARG A 21 -5.94 2.01 8.68
N TRP A 22 -5.20 3.12 8.68
CA TRP A 22 -4.84 3.83 7.46
C TRP A 22 -3.88 3.02 6.58
N ILE A 23 -2.85 2.41 7.18
CA ILE A 23 -1.91 1.52 6.46
C ILE A 23 -2.65 0.33 5.84
N ALA A 24 -3.56 -0.31 6.58
CA ALA A 24 -4.36 -1.42 6.07
C ALA A 24 -5.18 -1.01 4.83
N THR A 25 -5.69 0.23 4.81
CA THR A 25 -6.40 0.77 3.64
C THR A 25 -5.46 0.91 2.43
N ILE A 26 -4.24 1.41 2.64
CA ILE A 26 -3.23 1.52 1.59
C ILE A 26 -2.86 0.12 1.04
N GLN A 27 -2.67 -0.85 1.92
CA GLN A 27 -2.38 -2.24 1.52
C GLN A 27 -3.50 -2.83 0.67
N VAL A 28 -4.77 -2.59 1.02
CA VAL A 28 -5.93 -3.03 0.23
C VAL A 28 -5.93 -2.39 -1.16
N ILE A 29 -5.76 -1.06 -1.26
CA ILE A 29 -5.71 -0.37 -2.55
C ILE A 29 -4.58 -0.93 -3.41
N THR A 30 -3.43 -1.17 -2.79
CA THR A 30 -2.26 -1.70 -3.48
C THR A 30 -2.50 -3.12 -4.00
N ALA A 31 -3.22 -3.96 -3.26
CA ALA A 31 -3.61 -5.29 -3.70
C ALA A 31 -4.60 -5.28 -4.88
N VAL A 32 -5.33 -4.19 -5.09
CA VAL A 32 -6.28 -4.02 -6.21
C VAL A 32 -5.57 -3.53 -7.48
N LEU A 33 -4.42 -2.87 -7.39
CA LEU A 33 -3.67 -2.35 -8.56
C LEU A 33 -3.32 -3.42 -9.62
N PRO A 34 -2.86 -4.65 -9.26
CA PRO A 34 -2.63 -5.70 -10.25
C PRO A 34 -3.92 -6.16 -10.94
N LEU A 35 -5.04 -6.16 -10.23
CA LEU A 35 -6.35 -6.53 -10.79
C LEU A 35 -6.81 -5.49 -11.82
N LEU A 36 -6.52 -4.20 -11.58
CA LEU A 36 -6.74 -3.15 -12.57
C LEU A 36 -5.83 -3.32 -13.81
N GLY A 37 -4.57 -3.71 -13.62
CA GLY A 37 -3.68 -4.06 -14.72
C GLY A 37 -4.24 -5.23 -15.55
N LEU A 38 -4.78 -6.26 -14.89
CA LEU A 38 -5.44 -7.38 -15.56
C LEU A 38 -6.65 -6.92 -16.38
N LEU A 39 -7.49 -6.03 -15.85
CA LEU A 39 -8.62 -5.43 -16.61
C LEU A 39 -8.13 -4.69 -17.87
N GLY A 40 -6.99 -4.00 -17.76
CA GLY A 40 -6.32 -3.37 -18.91
C GLY A 40 -5.95 -4.37 -20.00
N THR A 41 -5.52 -5.58 -19.63
CA THR A 41 -5.23 -6.64 -20.61
C THR A 41 -6.46 -7.10 -21.37
N VAL A 42 -7.58 -7.29 -20.66
CA VAL A 42 -8.86 -7.65 -21.27
C VAL A 42 -9.28 -6.58 -22.27
N THR A 43 -9.15 -5.31 -21.90
CA THR A 43 -9.48 -4.18 -22.78
C THR A 43 -8.57 -4.12 -24.01
N GLY A 44 -7.26 -4.35 -23.86
CA GLY A 44 -6.30 -4.40 -24.98
C GLY A 44 -6.57 -5.57 -25.93
N MET A 45 -6.92 -6.73 -25.38
CA MET A 45 -7.28 -7.91 -26.18
C MET A 45 -8.60 -7.73 -26.93
N ILE A 46 -9.59 -7.02 -26.36
CA ILE A 46 -10.83 -6.66 -27.07
C ILE A 46 -10.49 -5.81 -28.30
N LYS A 47 -9.63 -4.80 -28.19
CA LYS A 47 -9.19 -4.01 -29.34
C LYS A 47 -8.51 -4.85 -30.41
N THR A 48 -7.69 -5.83 -30.02
CA THR A 48 -7.05 -6.77 -30.94
C THR A 48 -8.11 -7.57 -31.72
N PHE A 49 -9.18 -8.02 -31.05
CA PHE A 49 -10.30 -8.70 -31.71
C PHE A 49 -11.10 -7.79 -32.63
N ASP A 50 -11.30 -6.52 -32.27
CA ASP A 50 -11.97 -5.54 -33.13
C ASP A 50 -11.17 -5.30 -34.43
N VAL A 51 -9.84 -5.18 -34.34
CA VAL A 51 -8.97 -5.07 -35.53
C VAL A 51 -9.04 -6.33 -36.38
N LEU A 52 -9.03 -7.51 -35.75
CA LEU A 52 -9.14 -8.79 -36.45
C LEU A 52 -10.47 -8.94 -37.19
N THR A 53 -11.58 -8.52 -36.58
CA THR A 53 -12.91 -8.61 -37.22
C THR A 53 -13.07 -7.59 -38.35
N ALA A 54 -12.54 -6.39 -38.20
CA ALA A 54 -12.64 -5.33 -39.19
C ALA A 54 -11.74 -5.54 -40.42
N PHE A 55 -10.50 -6.01 -40.22
CA PHE A 55 -9.48 -6.09 -41.27
C PHE A 55 -9.00 -7.52 -41.57
N GLY A 56 -9.58 -8.52 -40.90
CA GLY A 56 -9.10 -9.90 -40.99
C GLY A 56 -7.66 -10.03 -40.51
N THR A 57 -6.95 -11.02 -41.05
CA THR A 57 -5.51 -11.20 -40.81
C THR A 57 -4.64 -10.21 -41.59
N GLY A 58 -5.25 -9.26 -42.33
CA GLY A 58 -4.54 -8.29 -43.17
C GLY A 58 -3.85 -7.17 -42.37
N ASN A 59 -4.27 -6.93 -41.12
CA ASN A 59 -3.69 -5.89 -40.26
C ASN A 59 -3.02 -6.46 -39.00
N VAL A 60 -1.97 -7.24 -39.20
CA VAL A 60 -1.14 -7.83 -38.12
C VAL A 60 -0.54 -6.76 -37.20
N ARG A 61 -0.26 -5.56 -37.74
CA ARG A 61 0.34 -4.46 -36.98
C ARG A 61 -0.63 -3.88 -35.95
N GLY A 62 -1.89 -3.67 -36.31
CA GLY A 62 -2.92 -3.22 -35.36
C GLY A 62 -3.22 -4.27 -34.29
N MET A 63 -3.15 -5.56 -34.64
CA MET A 63 -3.27 -6.64 -33.66
C MET A 63 -2.10 -6.67 -32.67
N ALA A 64 -0.87 -6.51 -33.16
CA ALA A 64 0.32 -6.44 -32.32
C ALA A 64 0.29 -5.24 -31.37
N GLU A 65 -0.28 -4.12 -31.79
CA GLU A 65 -0.47 -2.92 -30.96
C GLU A 65 -1.41 -3.18 -29.79
N GLY A 66 -2.57 -3.82 -30.01
CA GLY A 66 -3.51 -4.15 -28.93
C GLY A 66 -2.92 -5.12 -27.89
N ILE A 67 -2.14 -6.10 -28.34
CA ILE A 67 -1.41 -7.03 -27.46
C ILE A 67 -0.31 -6.29 -26.69
N SER A 68 0.48 -5.45 -27.36
CA SER A 68 1.52 -4.64 -26.71
C SER A 68 0.93 -3.72 -25.64
N GLN A 69 -0.20 -3.06 -25.95
CA GLN A 69 -0.92 -2.22 -25.01
C GLN A 69 -1.32 -3.04 -23.78
N ALA A 70 -1.90 -4.24 -23.97
CA ALA A 70 -2.27 -5.14 -22.88
C ALA A 70 -1.09 -5.42 -21.95
N LEU A 71 0.07 -5.80 -22.50
CA LEU A 71 1.29 -6.09 -21.73
C LEU A 71 1.80 -4.88 -20.95
N ILE A 72 1.79 -3.69 -21.56
CA ILE A 72 2.19 -2.45 -20.90
C ILE A 72 1.29 -2.16 -19.69
N THR A 73 -0.02 -2.38 -19.81
CA THR A 73 -0.95 -2.18 -18.69
C THR A 73 -0.68 -3.12 -17.52
N THR A 74 -0.34 -4.39 -17.80
CA THR A 74 0.04 -5.37 -16.77
C THR A 74 1.28 -4.93 -16.03
N MET A 75 2.32 -4.55 -16.78
CA MET A 75 3.58 -4.08 -16.19
C MET A 75 3.35 -2.84 -15.32
N ALA A 76 2.55 -1.88 -15.80
CA ALA A 76 2.20 -0.70 -15.03
C ALA A 76 1.46 -1.04 -13.72
N GLY A 77 0.46 -1.93 -13.77
CA GLY A 77 -0.28 -2.37 -12.59
C GLY A 77 0.59 -3.09 -11.56
N LEU A 78 1.52 -3.93 -12.02
CA LEU A 78 2.48 -4.63 -11.16
C LEU A 78 3.51 -3.69 -10.53
N ILE A 79 4.07 -2.76 -11.30
CA ILE A 79 5.03 -1.77 -10.79
C ILE A 79 4.36 -0.91 -9.71
N ALA A 80 3.15 -0.40 -9.98
CA ALA A 80 2.42 0.41 -9.01
C ALA A 80 2.10 -0.38 -7.72
N ALA A 81 1.72 -1.66 -7.85
CA ALA A 81 1.49 -2.54 -6.71
C ALA A 81 2.76 -2.78 -5.87
N LEU A 82 3.89 -3.04 -6.54
CA LEU A 82 5.16 -3.27 -5.86
C LEU A 82 5.61 -2.05 -5.07
N THR A 83 5.52 -0.86 -5.68
CA THR A 83 5.84 0.40 -5.00
C THR A 83 4.91 0.67 -3.81
N GLY A 84 3.61 0.40 -3.96
CA GLY A 84 2.64 0.58 -2.88
C GLY A 84 2.90 -0.35 -1.68
N ILE A 85 3.30 -1.62 -1.93
CA ILE A 85 3.59 -2.58 -0.85
C ILE A 85 4.84 -2.13 -0.10
N TYR A 86 5.88 -1.74 -0.84
CA TYR A 86 7.10 -1.23 -0.25
C TYR A 86 6.83 -0.01 0.64
N PHE A 87 6.07 0.97 0.14
CA PHE A 87 5.75 2.18 0.88
C PHE A 87 4.87 1.91 2.11
N ALA A 88 3.88 1.02 2.00
CA ALA A 88 3.02 0.66 3.13
C ALA A 88 3.81 0.00 4.26
N ASN A 89 4.76 -0.88 3.92
CA ASN A 89 5.60 -1.57 4.90
C ASN A 89 6.60 -0.60 5.56
N ASP A 90 7.29 0.25 4.78
CA ASP A 90 8.21 1.27 5.31
C ASP A 90 7.48 2.25 6.25
N LEU A 91 6.24 2.63 5.91
CA LEU A 91 5.42 3.49 6.76
C LEU A 91 4.98 2.79 8.07
N GLU A 92 4.59 1.51 8.01
CA GLU A 92 4.25 0.72 9.21
C GLU A 92 5.45 0.59 10.16
N GLU A 93 6.63 0.32 9.63
CA GLU A 93 7.86 0.21 10.41
C GLU A 93 8.21 1.55 11.09
N ARG A 94 8.16 2.66 10.36
CA ARG A 94 8.39 4.00 10.90
C ARG A 94 7.44 4.36 12.04
N ILE A 95 6.15 4.05 11.87
CA ILE A 95 5.12 4.35 12.89
C ILE A 95 5.34 3.48 14.14
N ALA A 96 5.72 2.22 13.96
CA ALA A 96 6.03 1.32 15.07
C ALA A 96 7.25 1.80 15.86
N THR A 97 8.34 2.19 15.19
CA THR A 97 9.55 2.72 15.83
C THR A 97 9.27 4.02 16.59
N GLU A 98 8.52 4.95 15.99
CA GLU A 98 8.24 6.24 16.63
C GLU A 98 7.33 6.08 17.86
N ALA A 99 6.35 5.17 17.79
CA ALA A 99 5.50 4.85 18.93
C ALA A 99 6.30 4.26 20.10
N ASP A 100 7.28 3.41 19.82
CA ASP A 100 8.14 2.78 20.83
C ASP A 100 9.10 3.79 21.46
N HIS A 101 9.68 4.68 20.65
CA HIS A 101 10.57 5.74 21.13
C HIS A 101 9.82 6.77 22.01
N LEU A 102 8.59 7.13 21.65
CA LEU A 102 7.72 7.95 22.50
C LEU A 102 7.42 7.23 23.82
N ALA A 103 7.09 5.94 23.78
CA ALA A 103 6.87 5.14 24.99
C ALA A 103 8.12 5.12 25.91
N GLY A 104 9.33 5.01 25.34
CA GLY A 104 10.61 5.04 26.04
C GLY A 104 10.89 6.37 26.75
N ARG A 105 10.84 7.51 26.03
CA ARG A 105 11.11 8.85 26.60
C ARG A 105 10.13 9.24 27.71
N PHE A 106 8.88 8.78 27.62
CA PHE A 106 7.89 9.01 28.66
C PHE A 106 8.07 8.11 29.89
N ASN A 107 8.76 6.97 29.76
CA ASN A 107 9.11 6.12 30.89
C ASN A 107 10.28 6.72 31.69
N GLU A 108 11.31 7.23 30.99
CA GLU A 108 12.50 7.86 31.59
C GLU A 108 12.17 9.14 32.36
N SER A 109 11.39 10.05 31.76
CA SER A 109 10.96 11.31 32.43
C SER A 109 10.10 11.13 33.69
N PHE A 110 9.61 9.91 33.94
CA PHE A 110 8.86 9.56 35.15
C PHE A 110 9.68 8.79 36.17
N ALA A 111 10.75 8.12 35.74
CA ALA A 111 11.76 7.59 36.63
C ALA A 111 12.46 8.75 37.38
N GLU A 112 12.86 9.80 36.66
CA GLU A 112 13.50 10.99 37.26
C GLU A 112 12.57 11.77 38.22
N ARG A 113 11.26 11.79 37.95
CA ARG A 113 10.27 12.41 38.85
C ARG A 113 9.87 11.53 40.04
N GLY A 114 10.11 10.22 39.96
CA GLY A 114 9.85 9.26 41.03
C GLY A 114 10.98 9.18 42.06
N GLU A 115 12.21 9.53 41.66
CA GLU A 115 13.37 9.61 42.56
C GLU A 115 13.49 10.97 43.28
N ALA A 116 12.77 11.99 42.82
CA ALA A 116 12.75 13.33 43.41
C ALA A 116 11.71 13.53 44.55
N SER A 117 11.13 12.46 45.09
CA SER A 117 10.17 12.47 46.20
C SER A 117 10.43 11.33 47.18
#